data_AF-A0A423VTK3-F1
#
_entry.id   AF-A0A423VTK3-F1
#
_cell.length_a   1.000
_cell.length_b   1.000
_cell.length_c   1.000
_cell.angle_alpha   90.00
_cell.angle_beta   90.00
_cell.angle_gamma   90.00
#
_symmetry.space_group_name_H-M   'P 1'
#
loop_
_entity.id
_entity.type
_entity.pdbx_description
1 polymer ?
#
loop_
_entity_poly.entity_id
_entity_poly.type
_entity_poly.pdbx_seq_one_letter_code
_entity_poly.pdbx_strand_id
1 'polypeptide(L)'
;MEFDPPFDPLLNTFASNAQSSGQEASSPKPPSATSTAMQDGDFGRLLWAPHHHRPDIKPTLRFFVESLRDGSTVKNSIKYLTLHQVKGHGIRYDPSFFTSELFQKSEPFSFPNGNWNHGTVSFFKEEDYDEEGVYYIWAGVVNDAYMSLPVLDPKAIWPEIPVVEYVDLSHPKISLRETTPIGTSDRIRVVTHEDFKDHETKLVMKIWPSPMCNTDGIEREMMAYRACNGKDITPKFLGHVAEEGRIIGMLIEYIEGAHKPSNEEEKELCRQELDRFHRLTGWHRNPMENHKGNFIIKDGSVYIIDLARAYTPEDVASKGSEWLTEKV
;
A
#
# COMPACT_ATOMS: atom_id res chain seq x y z
N MET A 1 -22.61 42.79 -24.88
CA MET A 1 -21.59 43.30 -25.81
C MET A 1 -20.27 43.10 -25.09
N GLU A 2 -19.73 41.89 -25.20
CA GLU A 2 -18.46 41.48 -24.61
C GLU A 2 -17.83 40.53 -25.61
N PHE A 3 -16.63 40.89 -26.02
CA PHE A 3 -15.84 40.27 -27.09
C PHE A 3 -14.93 39.23 -26.46
N ASP A 4 -15.02 37.99 -26.92
CA ASP A 4 -13.93 37.02 -26.87
C ASP A 4 -12.76 37.49 -27.75
N PRO A 5 -11.51 37.13 -27.41
CA PRO A 5 -10.49 36.89 -28.41
C PRO A 5 -10.03 35.42 -28.43
N PRO A 6 -9.58 34.94 -29.61
CA PRO A 6 -9.57 33.51 -29.93
C PRO A 6 -8.21 32.84 -29.72
N PHE A 7 -8.30 31.52 -29.61
CA PHE A 7 -7.24 30.56 -29.93
C PHE A 7 -6.75 30.74 -31.38
N ASP A 8 -5.45 30.58 -31.61
CA ASP A 8 -4.96 30.00 -32.87
C ASP A 8 -3.65 29.20 -32.64
N PRO A 9 -3.56 27.93 -33.12
CA PRO A 9 -2.39 27.08 -33.02
C PRO A 9 -1.60 27.06 -34.34
N LEU A 10 -0.27 27.11 -34.29
CA LEU A 10 0.56 26.78 -35.45
C LEU A 10 1.71 25.86 -35.09
N LEU A 11 1.49 24.59 -35.41
CA LEU A 11 2.49 23.55 -35.65
C LEU A 11 3.08 23.72 -37.06
N ASN A 12 4.38 23.45 -37.16
CA ASN A 12 5.13 22.95 -38.31
C ASN A 12 5.22 23.81 -39.58
N THR A 13 6.44 24.30 -39.85
CA THR A 13 7.08 24.05 -41.16
C THR A 13 8.61 24.08 -41.00
N PHE A 14 9.24 22.90 -41.00
CA PHE A 14 10.66 22.75 -41.33
C PHE A 14 10.76 22.28 -42.79
N ALA A 15 11.48 23.03 -43.62
CA ALA A 15 12.07 22.51 -44.85
C ALA A 15 13.29 23.36 -45.26
N SER A 16 14.46 22.72 -45.13
CA SER A 16 15.65 22.76 -46.00
C SER A 16 16.12 24.08 -46.64
N ASN A 17 17.38 24.45 -46.39
CA ASN A 17 18.45 24.24 -47.38
C ASN A 17 19.86 24.48 -46.84
N ALA A 18 20.80 23.74 -47.43
CA ALA A 18 22.20 23.57 -47.08
C ALA A 18 23.16 24.60 -47.70
N GLN A 19 24.33 24.80 -47.08
CA GLN A 19 25.68 24.94 -47.67
C GLN A 19 26.68 25.30 -46.54
N SER A 20 27.54 24.36 -46.10
CA SER A 20 28.92 24.07 -46.55
C SER A 20 29.99 25.08 -46.09
N SER A 21 30.89 24.64 -45.22
CA SER A 21 32.35 24.73 -45.42
C SER A 21 33.04 24.05 -44.23
N GLY A 22 33.99 23.17 -44.53
CA GLY A 22 34.63 22.30 -43.55
C GLY A 22 35.90 22.89 -42.93
N GLN A 23 36.32 22.25 -41.84
CA GLN A 23 37.72 22.14 -41.44
C GLN A 23 37.87 20.92 -40.53
N GLU A 24 38.70 19.97 -40.96
CA GLU A 24 39.23 18.88 -40.16
C GLU A 24 40.26 19.42 -39.15
N ALA A 25 40.16 19.02 -37.89
CA ALA A 25 41.29 18.99 -36.97
C ALA A 25 41.06 17.98 -35.82
N SER A 26 41.88 16.93 -35.84
CA SER A 26 42.37 16.11 -34.71
C SER A 26 41.39 15.66 -33.62
N SER A 27 41.09 14.36 -33.65
CA SER A 27 40.47 13.60 -32.55
C SER A 27 41.31 13.63 -31.26
N PRO A 28 40.72 13.98 -30.10
CA PRO A 28 41.21 13.49 -28.82
C PRO A 28 40.58 12.12 -28.55
N LYS A 29 41.45 11.15 -28.23
CA LYS A 29 41.12 9.86 -27.64
C LYS A 29 40.13 10.05 -26.47
N PRO A 30 39.10 9.20 -26.28
CA PRO A 30 38.19 9.34 -25.16
C PRO A 30 38.98 9.18 -23.84
N PRO A 31 38.80 10.08 -22.85
CA PRO A 31 39.24 9.77 -21.51
C PRO A 31 38.46 8.54 -21.03
N SER A 32 39.22 7.57 -20.53
CA SER A 32 38.74 6.39 -19.82
C SER A 32 37.60 6.74 -18.89
N ALA A 33 36.55 5.91 -18.91
CA ALA A 33 35.45 5.91 -17.95
C ALA A 33 36.00 6.12 -16.54
N THR A 34 35.98 7.37 -16.10
CA THR A 34 36.27 7.72 -14.73
C THR A 34 34.95 7.53 -14.05
N SER A 35 34.85 6.40 -13.34
CA SER A 35 33.81 6.11 -12.36
C SER A 35 33.34 7.41 -11.72
N THR A 36 32.18 7.91 -12.12
CA THR A 36 31.45 8.92 -11.37
C THR A 36 31.31 8.36 -9.97
N ALA A 37 31.87 9.07 -8.99
CA ALA A 37 31.84 8.67 -7.59
C ALA A 37 30.38 8.31 -7.22
N MET A 38 30.16 7.08 -6.76
CA MET A 38 28.89 6.70 -6.15
C MET A 38 28.61 7.73 -5.04
N GLN A 39 27.51 8.47 -5.19
CA GLN A 39 27.10 9.51 -4.28
C GLN A 39 26.94 8.94 -2.86
N ASP A 40 27.56 9.59 -1.88
CA ASP A 40 27.28 9.38 -0.45
C ASP A 40 25.80 9.69 -0.19
N GLY A 41 24.95 8.67 -0.17
CA GLY A 41 23.52 8.83 0.01
C GLY A 41 22.82 7.52 0.36
N ASP A 42 21.79 7.63 1.18
CA ASP A 42 20.83 6.54 1.37
C ASP A 42 19.97 6.40 0.10
N PHE A 43 19.76 5.17 -0.37
CA PHE A 43 18.97 4.90 -1.57
C PHE A 43 17.67 4.20 -1.22
N GLY A 44 16.57 4.54 -1.89
CA GLY A 44 15.29 3.92 -1.60
C GLY A 44 14.46 3.53 -2.81
N ARG A 45 13.70 2.45 -2.62
CA ARG A 45 12.70 1.92 -3.55
C ARG A 45 11.31 2.05 -2.97
N LEU A 46 10.32 2.36 -3.81
CA LEU A 46 8.94 2.42 -3.37
C LEU A 46 8.43 1.02 -3.01
N LEU A 47 7.99 0.83 -1.77
CA LEU A 47 7.28 -0.38 -1.35
C LEU A 47 5.78 -0.25 -1.61
N TRP A 48 5.22 0.92 -1.32
CA TRP A 48 3.78 1.11 -1.31
C TRP A 48 3.37 2.56 -1.52
N ALA A 49 2.36 2.75 -2.37
CA ALA A 49 1.68 4.03 -2.57
C ALA A 49 0.15 3.79 -2.60
N PRO A 50 -0.66 4.64 -1.93
CA PRO A 50 -2.10 4.43 -1.88
C PRO A 50 -2.81 4.91 -3.14
N HIS A 51 -3.48 4.04 -3.88
CA HIS A 51 -4.30 4.49 -5.02
C HIS A 51 -5.44 5.44 -4.60
N HIS A 52 -5.94 5.28 -3.36
CA HIS A 52 -7.04 6.08 -2.81
C HIS A 52 -6.62 6.69 -1.49
N HIS A 53 -6.70 8.02 -1.42
CA HIS A 53 -6.56 8.76 -0.19
C HIS A 53 -7.82 9.59 0.03
N ARG A 54 -8.16 9.82 1.30
CA ARG A 54 -9.26 10.74 1.60
C ARG A 54 -8.77 12.17 1.30
N PRO A 55 -9.61 13.07 0.76
CA PRO A 55 -9.18 14.43 0.43
C PRO A 55 -8.58 15.21 1.61
N ASP A 56 -8.96 14.85 2.84
CA ASP A 56 -8.47 15.42 4.10
C ASP A 56 -7.14 14.84 4.59
N ILE A 57 -6.65 13.76 3.96
CA ILE A 57 -5.43 13.05 4.39
C ILE A 57 -4.46 13.00 3.21
N LYS A 58 -3.29 13.62 3.39
CA LYS A 58 -2.21 13.53 2.40
C LYS A 58 -1.78 12.07 2.21
N PRO A 59 -1.55 11.59 0.98
CA PRO A 59 -1.02 10.25 0.73
C PRO A 59 0.27 10.01 1.52
N THR A 60 0.33 8.90 2.27
CA THR A 60 1.58 8.43 2.86
C THR A 60 2.15 7.34 1.97
N LEU A 61 3.39 7.50 1.50
CA LEU A 61 4.15 6.50 0.76
C LEU A 61 5.03 5.71 1.73
N ARG A 62 5.33 4.45 1.40
CA ARG A 62 6.32 3.65 2.12
C ARG A 62 7.49 3.35 1.20
N PHE A 63 8.68 3.63 1.68
CA PHE A 63 9.93 3.34 0.99
C PHE A 63 10.76 2.39 1.82
N PHE A 64 11.43 1.47 1.13
CA PHE A 64 12.53 0.70 1.70
C PHE A 64 13.81 1.43 1.34
N VAL A 65 14.55 1.85 2.36
CA VAL A 65 15.77 2.66 2.22
C VAL A 65 16.96 1.87 2.75
N GLU A 66 17.97 1.74 1.91
CA GLU A 66 19.27 1.13 2.20
C GLU A 66 20.25 2.25 2.54
N SER A 67 20.66 2.31 3.81
CA SER A 67 21.62 3.30 4.30
C SER A 67 23.03 2.70 4.33
N LEU A 68 23.98 3.34 3.64
CA LEU A 68 25.39 2.95 3.66
C LEU A 68 26.10 3.71 4.78
N ARG A 69 26.32 3.07 5.95
CA ARG A 69 27.16 3.67 7.00
C ARG A 69 28.61 3.24 6.83
N ASP A 70 29.51 4.23 6.79
CA ASP A 70 30.97 4.11 6.91
C ASP A 70 31.59 2.97 6.06
N GLY A 71 31.06 2.78 4.84
CA GLY A 71 31.64 1.90 3.82
C GLY A 71 31.56 0.38 4.05
N SER A 72 30.86 -0.12 5.08
CA SER A 72 30.85 -1.59 5.33
C SER A 72 29.54 -2.21 5.84
N THR A 73 28.59 -1.43 6.39
CA THR A 73 27.33 -2.00 6.88
C THR A 73 26.13 -1.30 6.26
N VAL A 74 25.37 -2.04 5.45
CA VAL A 74 24.06 -1.61 4.93
C VAL A 74 23.05 -1.73 6.06
N LYS A 75 22.38 -0.62 6.41
CA LYS A 75 21.22 -0.64 7.30
C LYS A 75 19.97 -0.43 6.47
N ASN A 76 19.11 -1.43 6.46
CA ASN A 76 17.81 -1.33 5.82
C ASN A 76 16.82 -0.66 6.76
N SER A 77 15.98 0.22 6.23
CA SER A 77 14.90 0.78 7.00
C SER A 77 13.66 1.17 6.20
N ILE A 78 12.50 1.19 6.86
CA ILE A 78 11.24 1.63 6.27
C ILE A 78 11.02 3.11 6.58
N LYS A 79 10.78 3.90 5.52
CA LYS A 79 10.47 5.33 5.62
C LYS A 79 9.04 5.60 5.19
N TYR A 80 8.33 6.43 5.95
CA TYR A 80 7.00 6.93 5.61
C TYR A 80 7.10 8.36 5.09
N LEU A 81 6.69 8.59 3.85
CA LEU A 81 6.75 9.92 3.25
C LEU A 81 5.35 10.43 2.99
N THR A 82 5.00 11.54 3.63
CA THR A 82 3.76 12.23 3.33
C THR A 82 3.95 13.09 2.07
N LEU A 83 3.13 12.84 1.06
CA LEU A 83 3.24 13.58 -0.19
C LEU A 83 2.82 15.04 -0.02
N HIS A 84 3.66 15.95 -0.50
CA HIS A 84 3.39 17.36 -0.58
C HIS A 84 3.35 17.82 -2.03
N GLN A 85 2.19 18.36 -2.44
CA GLN A 85 2.03 18.94 -3.75
C GLN A 85 2.54 20.38 -3.73
N VAL A 86 3.70 20.62 -4.33
CA VAL A 86 4.23 21.96 -4.57
C VAL A 86 3.65 22.47 -5.90
N LYS A 87 3.15 23.72 -5.93
CA LYS A 87 2.73 24.36 -7.18
C LYS A 87 3.97 24.71 -8.02
N GLY A 88 4.04 24.27 -9.29
CA GLY A 88 5.17 24.54 -10.20
C GLY A 88 5.60 23.32 -11.02
N HIS A 89 6.91 23.18 -11.29
CA HIS A 89 7.56 22.03 -11.99
C HIS A 89 7.46 20.67 -11.25
N GLY A 90 6.61 20.58 -10.22
CA GLY A 90 6.39 19.35 -9.45
C GLY A 90 5.39 18.42 -10.14
N ILE A 91 5.52 17.13 -9.85
CA ILE A 91 4.63 16.09 -10.35
C ILE A 91 3.41 16.02 -9.44
N ARG A 92 2.23 16.21 -10.02
CA ARG A 92 0.97 16.02 -9.31
C ARG A 92 0.81 14.54 -8.97
N TYR A 93 0.28 14.28 -7.77
CA TYR A 93 -0.05 12.91 -7.40
C TYR A 93 -0.99 12.26 -8.40
N ASP A 94 -0.51 11.19 -9.01
CA ASP A 94 -1.29 10.23 -9.76
C ASP A 94 -0.79 8.85 -9.34
N PRO A 95 -1.63 7.95 -8.80
CA PRO A 95 -1.19 6.60 -8.44
C PRO A 95 -0.54 5.82 -9.59
N SER A 96 -0.96 6.08 -10.84
CA SER A 96 -0.38 5.43 -12.02
C SER A 96 1.04 5.90 -12.33
N PHE A 97 1.47 7.03 -11.78
CA PHE A 97 2.82 7.59 -11.93
C PHE A 97 3.91 6.57 -11.58
N PHE A 98 3.73 5.83 -10.49
CA PHE A 98 4.71 4.85 -10.01
C PHE A 98 4.83 3.61 -10.91
N THR A 99 3.87 3.42 -11.81
CA THR A 99 3.92 2.37 -12.85
C THR A 99 4.41 2.88 -14.20
N SER A 100 4.72 4.17 -14.32
CA SER A 100 5.25 4.75 -15.55
C SER A 100 6.68 4.27 -15.81
N GLU A 101 7.02 4.08 -17.09
CA GLU A 101 8.39 3.72 -17.50
C GLU A 101 9.42 4.74 -17.01
N LEU A 102 9.05 6.02 -17.00
CA LEU A 102 9.90 7.11 -16.50
C LEU A 102 10.26 6.93 -15.02
N PHE A 103 9.28 6.61 -14.17
CA PHE A 103 9.54 6.36 -12.75
C PHE A 103 10.39 5.10 -12.55
N GLN A 104 10.03 4.00 -13.23
CA GLN A 104 10.75 2.72 -13.12
C GLN A 104 12.22 2.81 -13.54
N LYS A 105 12.55 3.69 -14.50
CA LYS A 105 13.93 3.98 -14.90
C LYS A 105 14.68 4.93 -13.95
N SER A 106 13.96 5.69 -13.12
CA SER A 106 14.52 6.70 -12.22
C SER A 106 14.83 6.19 -10.81
N GLU A 107 14.43 4.96 -10.46
CA GLU A 107 14.77 4.36 -9.16
C GLU A 107 16.19 3.76 -9.15
N PRO A 108 16.90 3.77 -8.00
CA PRO A 108 16.48 4.27 -6.68
C PRO A 108 16.73 5.76 -6.45
N PHE A 109 15.88 6.41 -5.65
CA PHE A 109 16.06 7.83 -5.27
C PHE A 109 17.08 7.98 -4.15
N SER A 110 17.77 9.12 -4.13
CA SER A 110 18.59 9.56 -3.00
C SER A 110 17.70 10.10 -1.87
N PHE A 111 18.07 9.78 -0.63
CA PHE A 111 17.39 10.16 0.58
C PHE A 111 18.33 10.92 1.53
N PRO A 112 17.79 11.79 2.41
CA PRO A 112 18.60 12.40 3.46
C PRO A 112 19.26 11.33 4.32
N ASN A 113 20.58 11.45 4.53
CA ASN A 113 21.30 10.56 5.42
C ASN A 113 20.85 10.78 6.87
N GLY A 114 20.76 9.70 7.64
CA GLY A 114 20.60 9.79 9.10
C GLY A 114 19.52 8.89 9.67
N ASN A 115 19.17 9.15 10.94
CA ASN A 115 18.17 8.37 11.66
C ASN A 115 16.82 9.10 11.65
N TRP A 116 16.02 8.81 10.64
CA TRP A 116 14.65 9.30 10.50
C TRP A 116 13.77 8.17 9.97
N ASN A 117 12.46 8.27 10.14
CA ASN A 117 11.50 7.30 9.61
C ASN A 117 10.24 7.95 9.04
N HIS A 118 10.11 9.27 9.17
CA HIS A 118 9.03 10.03 8.58
C HIS A 118 9.58 11.29 7.90
N GLY A 119 8.98 11.67 6.77
CA GLY A 119 9.32 12.89 6.07
C GLY A 119 8.19 13.39 5.18
N THR A 120 8.40 14.53 4.57
CA THR A 120 7.53 15.06 3.51
C THR A 120 8.25 14.95 2.18
N VAL A 121 7.58 14.44 1.14
CA VAL A 121 8.20 14.26 -0.18
C VAL A 121 7.47 15.05 -1.28
N SER A 122 8.25 15.59 -2.21
CA SER A 122 7.77 16.14 -3.48
C SER A 122 8.57 15.54 -4.63
N PHE A 123 7.89 15.20 -5.72
CA PHE A 123 8.53 14.65 -6.93
C PHE A 123 8.59 15.71 -8.01
N PHE A 124 9.64 15.66 -8.81
CA PHE A 124 9.92 16.60 -9.88
C PHE A 124 10.42 15.85 -11.11
N LYS A 125 10.14 16.38 -12.29
CA LYS A 125 10.66 15.89 -13.56
C LYS A 125 11.79 16.83 -13.98
N GLU A 126 12.98 16.29 -14.19
CA GLU A 126 14.17 17.04 -14.59
C GLU A 126 14.76 16.45 -15.86
N GLU A 127 15.27 17.32 -16.74
CA GLU A 127 15.94 16.92 -17.97
C GLU A 127 17.41 16.62 -17.66
N ASP A 128 17.94 15.57 -18.26
CA ASP A 128 19.36 15.28 -18.17
C ASP A 128 20.16 16.39 -18.86
N TYR A 129 21.13 16.95 -18.14
CA TYR A 129 21.97 18.03 -18.67
C TYR A 129 22.91 17.55 -19.77
N ASP A 130 23.28 16.27 -19.76
CA ASP A 130 24.22 15.67 -20.70
C ASP A 130 23.51 15.03 -21.91
N GLU A 131 22.21 14.73 -21.79
CA GLU A 131 21.41 14.09 -22.83
C GLU A 131 20.08 14.84 -23.07
N GLU A 132 20.06 15.69 -24.10
CA GLU A 132 18.87 16.46 -24.50
C GLU A 132 17.68 15.53 -24.79
N GLY A 133 16.53 15.81 -24.18
CA GLY A 133 15.30 15.02 -24.31
C GLY A 133 15.23 13.77 -23.42
N VAL A 134 16.25 13.48 -22.62
CA VAL A 134 16.20 12.45 -21.58
C VAL A 134 15.74 13.08 -20.27
N TYR A 135 14.81 12.42 -19.58
CA TYR A 135 14.26 12.92 -18.33
C TYR A 135 14.38 11.88 -17.22
N TYR A 136 14.55 12.35 -15.99
CA TYR A 136 14.48 11.52 -14.79
C TYR A 136 13.55 12.15 -13.75
N ILE A 137 13.16 11.32 -12.79
CA ILE A 137 12.41 11.74 -11.61
C ILE A 137 13.42 11.96 -10.48
N TRP A 138 13.31 13.11 -9.80
CA TRP A 138 13.97 13.30 -8.52
C TRP A 138 12.94 13.56 -7.41
N ALA A 139 13.31 13.18 -6.19
CA ALA A 139 12.48 13.33 -5.00
C ALA A 139 13.15 14.26 -3.98
N GLY A 140 12.45 15.33 -3.63
CA GLY A 140 12.85 16.23 -2.55
C GLY A 140 12.19 15.82 -1.25
N VAL A 141 12.98 15.34 -0.30
CA VAL A 141 12.54 15.03 1.06
C VAL A 141 12.87 16.20 1.98
N VAL A 142 11.87 16.67 2.72
CA VAL A 142 12.00 17.74 3.71
C VAL A 142 11.25 17.37 4.98
N ASN A 143 11.56 18.05 6.09
CA ASN A 143 10.98 17.78 7.40
C ASN A 143 11.15 16.29 7.79
N ASP A 144 12.29 15.70 7.42
CA ASP A 144 12.67 14.37 7.86
C ASP A 144 12.89 14.37 9.37
N ALA A 145 12.25 13.43 10.06
CA ALA A 145 12.31 13.31 11.49
C ALA A 145 12.16 11.85 11.89
N TYR A 146 12.73 11.53 13.05
CA TYR A 146 12.40 10.29 13.73
C TYR A 146 11.10 10.47 14.51
N MET A 147 10.11 9.64 14.23
CA MET A 147 8.84 9.56 14.94
C MET A 147 8.76 8.25 15.69
N SER A 148 8.26 8.29 16.93
CA SER A 148 7.84 7.08 17.62
C SER A 148 6.63 6.51 16.90
N LEU A 149 6.81 5.39 16.21
CA LEU A 149 5.73 4.77 15.48
C LEU A 149 4.78 4.07 16.45
N PRO A 150 3.46 4.22 16.26
CA PRO A 150 2.46 3.48 17.01
C PRO A 150 2.63 1.96 16.85
N VAL A 151 2.43 1.27 17.97
CA VAL A 151 2.43 -0.19 18.11
C VAL A 151 1.02 -0.65 18.44
N LEU A 152 0.64 -1.82 17.92
CA LEU A 152 -0.69 -2.38 18.18
C LEU A 152 -0.87 -2.77 19.66
N ASP A 153 -2.11 -2.73 20.15
CA ASP A 153 -2.47 -3.28 21.45
C ASP A 153 -1.97 -4.74 21.59
N PRO A 154 -1.18 -5.08 22.63
CA PRO A 154 -0.71 -6.43 22.88
C PRO A 154 -1.83 -7.50 22.92
N LYS A 155 -3.07 -7.14 23.24
CA LYS A 155 -4.22 -8.07 23.22
C LYS A 155 -4.59 -8.52 21.81
N ALA A 156 -4.35 -7.68 20.81
CA ALA A 156 -4.58 -8.00 19.41
C ALA A 156 -3.46 -8.88 18.83
N ILE A 157 -2.27 -8.88 19.43
CA ILE A 157 -1.12 -9.67 18.98
C ILE A 157 -1.22 -11.09 19.54
N TRP A 158 -1.05 -12.09 18.67
CA TRP A 158 -1.07 -13.50 19.04
C TRP A 158 0.37 -14.01 19.07
N PRO A 159 0.99 -14.15 20.26
CA PRO A 159 2.40 -14.53 20.37
C PRO A 159 2.71 -15.92 19.82
N GLU A 160 1.70 -16.78 19.70
CA GLU A 160 1.80 -18.14 19.19
C GLU A 160 1.79 -18.25 17.66
N ILE A 161 1.49 -17.17 16.94
CA ILE A 161 1.39 -17.15 15.48
C ILE A 161 2.65 -16.52 14.87
N PRO A 162 3.18 -17.05 13.74
CA PRO A 162 4.35 -16.49 13.07
C PRO A 162 4.18 -15.01 12.68
N VAL A 163 5.32 -14.31 12.62
CA VAL A 163 5.44 -12.94 12.19
C VAL A 163 6.28 -12.93 10.91
N VAL A 164 5.76 -12.27 9.87
CA VAL A 164 6.41 -12.18 8.55
C VAL A 164 6.71 -10.72 8.26
N GLU A 165 7.93 -10.39 7.86
CA GLU A 165 8.28 -9.04 7.44
C GLU A 165 7.61 -8.71 6.10
N TYR A 166 7.08 -7.50 5.99
CA TYR A 166 6.38 -7.02 4.80
C TYR A 166 7.25 -7.14 3.53
N VAL A 167 8.55 -6.90 3.68
CA VAL A 167 9.51 -6.92 2.58
C VAL A 167 9.78 -8.31 2.02
N ASP A 168 9.46 -9.36 2.78
CA ASP A 168 9.63 -10.76 2.38
C ASP A 168 8.37 -11.32 1.68
N LEU A 169 7.26 -10.57 1.69
CA LEU A 169 6.02 -10.95 1.01
C LEU A 169 6.13 -10.75 -0.50
N SER A 170 5.83 -11.81 -1.24
CA SER A 170 5.66 -11.77 -2.69
C SER A 170 4.23 -11.34 -3.06
N HIS A 171 4.10 -10.46 -4.06
CA HIS A 171 2.84 -9.79 -4.40
C HIS A 171 2.34 -10.20 -5.80
N PRO A 172 1.68 -11.37 -5.95
CA PRO A 172 1.12 -11.79 -7.23
C PRO A 172 0.04 -10.81 -7.73
N LYS A 173 -0.10 -10.73 -9.05
CA LYS A 173 -1.10 -9.86 -9.72
C LYS A 173 -2.52 -10.46 -9.65
N ILE A 174 -3.03 -10.68 -8.44
CA ILE A 174 -4.36 -11.22 -8.19
C ILE A 174 -5.23 -10.14 -7.54
N SER A 175 -6.38 -9.85 -8.15
CA SER A 175 -7.37 -8.92 -7.61
C SER A 175 -8.41 -9.67 -6.78
N LEU A 176 -8.65 -9.21 -5.54
CA LEU A 176 -9.74 -9.69 -4.68
C LEU A 176 -11.11 -9.09 -5.05
N ARG A 177 -11.19 -8.25 -6.08
CA ARG A 177 -12.42 -7.58 -6.52
C ARG A 177 -12.63 -7.82 -8.03
N GLU A 178 -13.82 -8.34 -8.38
CA GLU A 178 -14.23 -8.71 -9.75
C GLU A 178 -14.24 -7.55 -10.74
N THR A 179 -14.57 -6.36 -10.25
CA THR A 179 -14.39 -5.11 -10.99
C THR A 179 -13.19 -4.39 -10.39
N THR A 180 -12.34 -3.81 -11.22
CA THR A 180 -11.46 -2.73 -10.80
C THR A 180 -12.32 -1.47 -10.83
N PRO A 181 -13.04 -1.06 -9.75
CA PRO A 181 -13.28 0.35 -9.63
C PRO A 181 -11.89 1.00 -9.60
N ILE A 182 -11.78 2.20 -10.14
CA ILE A 182 -10.72 3.14 -9.80
C ILE A 182 -10.78 3.26 -8.27
N GLY A 183 -10.10 2.38 -7.52
CA GLY A 183 -10.56 2.12 -6.14
C GLY A 183 -9.81 1.13 -5.26
N THR A 184 -8.78 0.42 -5.73
CA THR A 184 -8.18 -0.65 -4.93
C THR A 184 -7.43 -0.10 -3.72
N SER A 185 -7.95 -0.36 -2.53
CA SER A 185 -7.19 -0.16 -1.29
C SER A 185 -6.07 -1.19 -1.25
N ASP A 186 -4.85 -0.73 -1.52
CA ASP A 186 -3.61 -1.54 -1.52
C ASP A 186 -3.22 -2.12 -0.16
N ARG A 187 -4.06 -1.88 0.86
CA ARG A 187 -3.97 -2.41 2.22
C ARG A 187 -4.43 -3.87 2.31
N ILE A 188 -5.17 -4.35 1.32
CA ILE A 188 -5.63 -5.74 1.25
C ILE A 188 -5.17 -6.32 -0.08
N ARG A 189 -4.32 -7.33 -0.03
CA ARG A 189 -3.72 -7.94 -1.23
C ARG A 189 -3.58 -9.44 -1.06
N VAL A 190 -3.59 -10.17 -2.17
CA VAL A 190 -3.10 -11.54 -2.18
C VAL A 190 -1.58 -11.50 -2.15
N VAL A 191 -0.98 -12.31 -1.29
CA VAL A 191 0.47 -12.45 -1.13
C VAL A 191 0.85 -13.93 -1.07
N THR A 192 2.14 -14.21 -1.29
CA THR A 192 2.75 -15.50 -0.99
C THR A 192 4.03 -15.28 -0.18
N HIS A 193 4.49 -16.32 0.52
CA HIS A 193 5.71 -16.29 1.32
C HIS A 193 6.35 -17.67 1.33
N GLU A 194 7.67 -17.73 1.44
CA GLU A 194 8.43 -18.99 1.33
C GLU A 194 8.11 -20.02 2.40
N ASP A 195 7.86 -19.56 3.63
CA ASP A 195 7.48 -20.44 4.75
C ASP A 195 6.11 -21.11 4.59
N PHE A 196 5.27 -20.66 3.64
CA PHE A 196 3.92 -21.17 3.42
C PHE A 196 3.88 -21.98 2.12
N LYS A 197 4.03 -23.31 2.23
CA LYS A 197 4.11 -24.36 1.17
C LYS A 197 4.53 -23.88 -0.24
N ASP A 198 5.65 -24.43 -0.72
CA ASP A 198 6.14 -24.37 -2.11
C ASP A 198 6.15 -22.97 -2.74
N HIS A 199 6.16 -21.89 -1.93
CA HIS A 199 6.04 -20.48 -2.37
C HIS A 199 4.72 -20.14 -3.11
N GLU A 200 3.79 -21.11 -3.23
CA GLU A 200 2.56 -20.98 -3.99
C GLU A 200 1.33 -20.75 -3.12
N THR A 201 1.44 -20.97 -1.80
CA THR A 201 0.30 -20.76 -0.90
C THR A 201 -0.13 -19.30 -0.93
N LYS A 202 -1.31 -19.07 -1.48
CA LYS A 202 -1.94 -17.75 -1.51
C LYS A 202 -2.46 -17.42 -0.10
N LEU A 203 -2.15 -16.21 0.33
CA LEU A 203 -2.61 -15.62 1.58
C LEU A 203 -3.28 -14.28 1.26
N VAL A 204 -4.14 -13.80 2.14
CA VAL A 204 -4.62 -12.41 2.09
C VAL A 204 -3.89 -11.64 3.18
N MET A 205 -3.07 -10.68 2.76
CA MET A 205 -2.51 -9.66 3.64
C MET A 205 -3.55 -8.57 3.85
N LYS A 206 -3.76 -8.18 5.12
CA LYS A 206 -4.49 -6.96 5.50
C LYS A 206 -3.63 -6.14 6.46
N ILE A 207 -3.25 -4.95 6.04
CA ILE A 207 -2.35 -4.06 6.80
C ILE A 207 -2.99 -2.73 7.14
N TRP A 208 -2.52 -2.16 8.25
CA TRP A 208 -2.75 -0.78 8.60
C TRP A 208 -2.08 0.14 7.58
N PRO A 209 -2.80 1.12 6.97
CA PRO A 209 -2.29 1.91 5.85
C PRO A 209 -1.16 2.88 6.14
N SER A 210 -1.13 3.45 7.32
CA SER A 210 -0.18 4.50 7.65
C SER A 210 -0.11 4.65 9.16
N PRO A 211 1.08 4.88 9.73
CA PRO A 211 1.23 5.19 11.15
C PRO A 211 0.48 6.47 11.56
N MET A 212 -0.01 7.27 10.61
CA MET A 212 -0.81 8.47 10.88
C MET A 212 -2.31 8.19 11.05
N CYS A 213 -2.77 6.97 10.80
CA CYS A 213 -4.17 6.57 11.00
C CYS A 213 -4.40 6.10 12.45
N ASN A 214 -5.62 5.69 12.77
CA ASN A 214 -5.90 4.98 14.03
C ASN A 214 -5.69 3.46 13.82
N THR A 215 -5.20 2.75 14.84
CA THR A 215 -5.00 1.29 14.88
C THR A 215 -6.25 0.51 15.30
N ASP A 216 -7.23 1.15 15.95
CA ASP A 216 -8.40 0.48 16.57
C ASP A 216 -9.07 -0.54 15.65
N GLY A 217 -9.22 -0.22 14.36
CA GLY A 217 -9.90 -1.09 13.40
C GLY A 217 -9.15 -2.40 13.15
N ILE A 218 -7.85 -2.35 12.92
CA ILE A 218 -7.07 -3.58 12.66
C ILE A 218 -6.91 -4.40 13.94
N GLU A 219 -6.73 -3.75 15.09
CA GLU A 219 -6.64 -4.42 16.39
C GLU A 219 -7.93 -5.18 16.72
N ARG A 220 -9.07 -4.51 16.55
CA ARG A 220 -10.40 -5.06 16.77
C ARG A 220 -10.68 -6.24 15.84
N GLU A 221 -10.28 -6.14 14.58
CA GLU A 221 -10.41 -7.25 13.64
C GLU A 221 -9.55 -8.44 14.08
N MET A 222 -8.28 -8.24 14.43
CA MET A 222 -7.39 -9.32 14.90
C MET A 222 -7.92 -9.99 16.16
N MET A 223 -8.51 -9.23 17.10
CA MET A 223 -9.19 -9.78 18.27
C MET A 223 -10.45 -10.58 17.91
N ALA A 224 -11.24 -10.13 16.93
CA ALA A 224 -12.41 -10.85 16.46
C ALA A 224 -12.02 -12.18 15.77
N TYR A 225 -10.95 -12.19 14.96
CA TYR A 225 -10.38 -13.43 14.42
C TYR A 225 -9.93 -14.37 15.54
N ARG A 226 -9.45 -13.84 16.68
CA ARG A 226 -9.05 -14.64 17.85
C ARG A 226 -10.23 -15.33 18.47
N ALA A 227 -11.32 -14.58 18.65
CA ALA A 227 -12.57 -15.13 19.14
C ALA A 227 -13.16 -16.17 18.17
N CYS A 228 -12.93 -16.04 16.86
CA CYS A 228 -13.38 -17.00 15.84
C CYS A 228 -12.44 -18.20 15.63
N ASN A 229 -11.23 -18.18 16.20
CA ASN A 229 -10.23 -19.22 15.93
C ASN A 229 -10.77 -20.63 16.27
N GLY A 230 -10.59 -21.57 15.33
CA GLY A 230 -11.05 -22.95 15.45
C GLY A 230 -12.58 -23.16 15.37
N LYS A 231 -13.35 -22.15 14.97
CA LYS A 231 -14.82 -22.22 14.87
C LYS A 231 -15.35 -22.27 13.44
N ASP A 232 -14.50 -22.18 12.43
CA ASP A 232 -14.85 -22.19 10.99
C ASP A 232 -15.90 -21.11 10.59
N ILE A 233 -15.78 -19.91 11.19
CA ILE A 233 -16.66 -18.74 10.93
C ILE A 233 -15.95 -17.69 10.06
N THR A 234 -14.63 -17.61 10.18
CA THR A 234 -13.77 -16.66 9.45
C THR A 234 -12.71 -17.45 8.70
N PRO A 235 -12.06 -16.87 7.67
CA PRO A 235 -10.82 -17.44 7.16
C PRO A 235 -9.82 -17.64 8.30
N LYS A 236 -8.91 -18.61 8.18
CA LYS A 236 -7.92 -18.85 9.24
C LYS A 236 -6.99 -17.65 9.38
N PHE A 237 -6.65 -17.31 10.62
CA PHE A 237 -5.56 -16.40 10.93
C PHE A 237 -4.24 -17.16 10.82
N LEU A 238 -3.34 -16.71 9.95
CA LEU A 238 -2.13 -17.45 9.57
C LEU A 238 -0.84 -16.80 10.04
N GLY A 239 -0.84 -15.48 10.25
CA GLY A 239 0.38 -14.73 10.50
C GLY A 239 0.13 -13.29 10.90
N HIS A 240 1.13 -12.66 11.51
CA HIS A 240 1.23 -11.21 11.59
C HIS A 240 2.10 -10.69 10.45
N VAL A 241 1.83 -9.48 10.00
CA VAL A 241 2.73 -8.75 9.09
C VAL A 241 3.47 -7.70 9.90
N ALA A 242 4.79 -7.65 9.79
CA ALA A 242 5.65 -6.70 10.48
C ALA A 242 6.43 -5.80 9.50
N GLU A 243 6.89 -4.67 10.02
CA GLU A 243 7.82 -3.76 9.39
C GLU A 243 8.90 -3.43 10.42
N GLU A 244 10.12 -3.92 10.21
CA GLU A 244 11.24 -3.78 11.16
C GLU A 244 10.89 -4.34 12.55
N GLY A 245 10.23 -5.49 12.58
CA GLY A 245 9.74 -6.13 13.81
C GLY A 245 8.47 -5.50 14.42
N ARG A 246 8.00 -4.36 13.90
CA ARG A 246 6.76 -3.73 14.35
C ARG A 246 5.56 -4.34 13.61
N ILE A 247 4.64 -4.98 14.32
CA ILE A 247 3.43 -5.54 13.69
C ILE A 247 2.54 -4.42 13.17
N ILE A 248 2.15 -4.54 11.90
CA ILE A 248 1.32 -3.58 11.17
C ILE A 248 0.04 -4.20 10.59
N GLY A 249 -0.15 -5.51 10.70
CA GLY A 249 -1.30 -6.17 10.13
C GLY A 249 -1.28 -7.69 10.31
N MET A 250 -2.07 -8.36 9.47
CA MET A 250 -2.30 -9.79 9.56
C MET A 250 -2.29 -10.47 8.18
N LEU A 251 -1.97 -11.76 8.21
CA LEU A 251 -2.13 -12.71 7.12
C LEU A 251 -3.29 -13.64 7.45
N ILE A 252 -4.24 -13.76 6.53
CA ILE A 252 -5.36 -14.68 6.64
C ILE A 252 -5.42 -15.60 5.43
N GLU A 253 -6.13 -16.71 5.57
CA GLU A 253 -6.34 -17.69 4.50
C GLU A 253 -6.99 -17.07 3.26
N TYR A 254 -6.40 -17.34 2.10
CA TYR A 254 -7.05 -17.09 0.82
C TYR A 254 -7.96 -18.27 0.47
N ILE A 255 -9.27 -18.05 0.47
CA ILE A 255 -10.25 -19.09 0.13
C ILE A 255 -10.46 -19.10 -1.38
N GLU A 256 -9.68 -19.93 -2.07
CA GLU A 256 -9.72 -20.04 -3.53
C GLU A 256 -11.07 -20.55 -4.03
N GLY A 257 -11.61 -19.88 -5.05
CA GLY A 257 -12.92 -20.19 -5.62
C GLY A 257 -14.11 -19.79 -4.76
N ALA A 258 -13.90 -19.01 -3.69
CA ALA A 258 -15.01 -18.43 -2.93
C ALA A 258 -15.70 -17.31 -3.71
N HIS A 259 -17.01 -17.17 -3.52
CA HIS A 259 -17.83 -16.13 -4.15
C HIS A 259 -18.68 -15.36 -3.13
N LYS A 260 -19.18 -14.19 -3.51
CA LYS A 260 -20.12 -13.43 -2.68
C LYS A 260 -21.52 -14.02 -2.78
N PRO A 261 -22.34 -13.95 -1.72
CA PRO A 261 -23.73 -14.38 -1.79
C PRO A 261 -24.47 -13.62 -2.90
N SER A 262 -25.13 -14.38 -3.76
CA SER A 262 -25.70 -13.93 -5.03
C SER A 262 -27.23 -14.06 -5.07
N ASN A 263 -27.79 -15.00 -4.32
CA ASN A 263 -29.23 -15.30 -4.25
C ASN A 263 -29.76 -15.26 -2.81
N GLU A 264 -31.09 -15.39 -2.62
CA GLU A 264 -31.70 -15.30 -1.29
C GLU A 264 -31.38 -16.48 -0.37
N GLU A 265 -31.17 -17.68 -0.92
CA GLU A 265 -30.78 -18.86 -0.14
C GLU A 265 -29.39 -18.68 0.46
N GLU A 266 -28.43 -18.20 -0.34
CA GLU A 266 -27.08 -17.87 0.13
C GLU A 266 -27.07 -16.72 1.15
N LYS A 267 -27.92 -15.70 0.97
CA LYS A 267 -28.09 -14.65 1.98
C LYS A 267 -28.63 -15.20 3.29
N GLU A 268 -29.52 -16.19 3.24
CA GLU A 268 -30.04 -16.84 4.44
C GLU A 268 -28.95 -17.66 5.15
N LEU A 269 -28.08 -18.35 4.39
CA LEU A 269 -26.89 -18.98 4.97
C LEU A 269 -25.99 -17.95 5.68
N CYS A 270 -25.81 -16.75 5.10
CA CYS A 270 -25.07 -15.68 5.76
C CYS A 270 -25.72 -15.19 7.06
N ARG A 271 -27.05 -15.12 7.14
CA ARG A 271 -27.76 -14.77 8.39
C ARG A 271 -27.56 -15.84 9.45
N GLN A 272 -27.67 -17.11 9.07
CA GLN A 272 -27.44 -18.24 9.98
C GLN A 272 -25.99 -18.25 10.51
N GLU A 273 -25.02 -17.94 9.65
CA GLU A 273 -23.61 -17.85 10.06
C GLU A 273 -23.35 -16.65 10.98
N LEU A 274 -24.02 -15.51 10.73
CA LEU A 274 -23.96 -14.35 11.62
C LEU A 274 -24.54 -14.66 13.00
N ASP A 275 -25.65 -15.39 13.07
CA ASP A 275 -26.22 -15.87 14.33
C ASP A 275 -25.28 -16.82 15.06
N ARG A 276 -24.59 -17.70 14.32
CA ARG A 276 -23.57 -18.59 14.86
C ARG A 276 -22.38 -17.80 15.40
N PHE A 277 -21.94 -16.76 14.70
CA PHE A 277 -20.92 -15.82 15.18
C PHE A 277 -21.31 -15.18 16.51
N HIS A 278 -22.52 -14.62 16.62
CA HIS A 278 -23.03 -14.03 17.85
C HIS A 278 -23.01 -15.04 19.01
N ARG A 279 -23.57 -16.23 18.81
CA ARG A 279 -23.68 -17.25 19.87
C ARG A 279 -22.33 -17.80 20.32
N LEU A 280 -21.40 -18.05 19.40
CA LEU A 280 -20.15 -18.75 19.71
C LEU A 280 -19.04 -17.82 20.21
N THR A 281 -19.13 -16.52 19.92
CA THR A 281 -18.06 -15.57 20.27
C THR A 281 -18.51 -14.49 21.24
N GLY A 282 -19.81 -14.19 21.32
CA GLY A 282 -20.34 -13.02 22.01
C GLY A 282 -20.00 -11.69 21.32
N TRP A 283 -19.24 -11.72 20.23
CA TRP A 283 -19.00 -10.57 19.38
C TRP A 283 -20.18 -10.34 18.47
N HIS A 284 -20.38 -9.09 18.08
CA HIS A 284 -21.47 -8.71 17.20
C HIS A 284 -20.97 -7.80 16.09
N ARG A 285 -21.50 -8.01 14.89
CA ARG A 285 -21.17 -7.14 13.77
C ARG A 285 -21.92 -5.82 13.90
N ASN A 286 -21.30 -4.73 13.44
CA ASN A 286 -22.03 -3.47 13.29
C ASN A 286 -23.14 -3.66 12.24
N PRO A 287 -24.42 -3.37 12.55
CA PRO A 287 -25.52 -3.52 11.60
C PRO A 287 -25.28 -2.87 10.24
N MET A 288 -24.61 -1.72 10.20
CA MET A 288 -24.26 -1.02 8.95
C MET A 288 -23.27 -1.79 8.06
N GLU A 289 -22.59 -2.80 8.60
CA GLU A 289 -21.58 -3.62 7.93
C GLU A 289 -22.12 -5.00 7.52
N ASN A 290 -23.44 -5.24 7.67
CA ASN A 290 -24.14 -6.48 7.34
C ASN A 290 -24.51 -6.58 5.84
N HIS A 291 -23.60 -6.20 4.94
CA HIS A 291 -23.83 -6.28 3.50
C HIS A 291 -23.08 -7.44 2.84
N LYS A 292 -23.57 -7.92 1.68
CA LYS A 292 -23.00 -9.06 0.92
C LYS A 292 -21.49 -8.98 0.64
N GLY A 293 -20.90 -7.78 0.64
CA GLY A 293 -19.46 -7.60 0.43
C GLY A 293 -18.57 -8.16 1.55
N ASN A 294 -19.14 -8.43 2.73
CA ASN A 294 -18.40 -8.87 3.91
C ASN A 294 -18.62 -10.36 4.24
N PHE A 295 -19.16 -11.11 3.28
CA PHE A 295 -19.34 -12.55 3.35
C PHE A 295 -18.78 -13.18 2.08
N ILE A 296 -18.14 -14.34 2.24
CA ILE A 296 -17.72 -15.18 1.12
C ILE A 296 -18.20 -16.61 1.37
N ILE A 297 -18.57 -17.31 0.31
CA ILE A 297 -19.11 -18.66 0.35
C ILE A 297 -18.20 -19.58 -0.44
N LYS A 298 -17.88 -20.75 0.10
CA LYS A 298 -17.15 -21.81 -0.59
C LYS A 298 -17.73 -23.16 -0.18
N ASP A 299 -18.17 -23.94 -1.16
CA ASP A 299 -18.68 -25.31 -0.98
C ASP A 299 -19.76 -25.40 0.13
N GLY A 300 -20.66 -24.42 0.17
CA GLY A 300 -21.74 -24.31 1.16
C GLY A 300 -21.31 -23.75 2.53
N SER A 301 -20.01 -23.56 2.77
CA SER A 301 -19.49 -22.92 3.98
C SER A 301 -19.46 -21.40 3.81
N VAL A 302 -19.93 -20.67 4.82
CA VAL A 302 -19.93 -19.21 4.85
C VAL A 302 -18.81 -18.72 5.74
N TYR A 303 -18.07 -17.72 5.25
CA TYR A 303 -17.03 -17.04 6.01
C TYR A 303 -17.34 -15.55 6.12
N ILE A 304 -17.23 -15.06 7.34
CA ILE A 304 -17.41 -13.67 7.73
C ILE A 304 -16.06 -12.96 7.64
N ILE A 305 -15.98 -11.84 6.91
CA ILE A 305 -14.75 -11.05 6.71
C ILE A 305 -14.97 -9.57 7.03
N ASP A 306 -13.90 -8.81 7.22
CA ASP A 306 -13.96 -7.38 7.58
C ASP A 306 -14.68 -7.13 8.91
N LEU A 307 -14.00 -7.47 10.01
CA LEU A 307 -14.50 -7.35 11.39
C LEU A 307 -13.95 -6.12 12.12
N ALA A 308 -13.37 -5.16 11.39
CA ALA A 308 -12.73 -3.96 11.97
C ALA A 308 -13.68 -3.06 12.76
N ARG A 309 -14.99 -3.25 12.61
CA ARG A 309 -16.04 -2.49 13.32
C ARG A 309 -16.96 -3.38 14.15
N ALA A 310 -16.55 -4.63 14.40
CA ALA A 310 -17.30 -5.52 15.27
C ALA A 310 -17.28 -5.03 16.71
N TYR A 311 -18.39 -5.15 17.41
CA TYR A 311 -18.51 -4.87 18.83
C TYR A 311 -17.99 -6.06 19.63
N THR A 312 -17.13 -5.78 20.61
CA THR A 312 -16.67 -6.79 21.55
C THR A 312 -17.82 -7.23 22.47
N PRO A 313 -17.71 -8.36 23.18
CA PRO A 313 -18.70 -8.74 24.19
C PRO A 313 -18.95 -7.65 25.25
N GLU A 314 -17.91 -6.89 25.62
CA GLU A 314 -18.03 -5.76 26.55
C GLU A 314 -18.79 -4.58 25.93
N ASP A 315 -18.53 -4.25 24.66
CA ASP A 315 -19.32 -3.25 23.93
C ASP A 315 -20.80 -3.64 23.91
N VAL A 316 -21.09 -4.93 23.66
CA VAL A 316 -22.45 -5.47 23.60
C VAL A 316 -23.14 -5.34 24.95
N ALA A 317 -22.47 -5.75 26.03
CA ALA A 317 -22.99 -5.67 27.39
C ALA A 317 -23.28 -4.21 27.80
N SER A 318 -22.42 -3.26 27.40
CA SER A 318 -22.58 -1.84 27.74
C SER A 318 -23.71 -1.13 26.98
N LYS A 319 -24.03 -1.57 25.77
CA LYS A 319 -25.06 -0.94 24.92
C LYS A 319 -26.49 -1.47 25.15
N GLY A 320 -26.68 -2.52 25.95
CA GLY A 320 -27.98 -3.17 26.17
C GLY A 320 -28.45 -4.00 24.96
N SER A 321 -29.64 -4.60 25.01
CA SER A 321 -30.16 -5.48 23.94
C SER A 321 -30.83 -4.76 22.77
N GLU A 322 -31.10 -3.46 22.89
CA GLU A 322 -31.95 -2.71 21.94
C GLU A 322 -31.31 -2.47 20.57
N TRP A 323 -29.98 -2.44 20.48
CA TRP A 323 -29.26 -2.21 19.23
C TRP A 323 -29.10 -3.49 18.37
N LEU A 324 -29.38 -4.67 18.93
CA LEU A 324 -29.34 -5.96 18.23
C LEU A 324 -30.48 -6.13 17.22
N THR A 325 -31.50 -5.28 17.30
CA THR A 325 -32.70 -5.31 16.44
C THR A 325 -32.61 -4.43 15.20
N GLU A 326 -31.53 -3.67 14.99
CA GLU A 326 -31.33 -2.94 13.73
C GLU A 326 -30.96 -3.93 12.62
N LYS A 327 -31.94 -4.19 11.75
CA LYS A 327 -31.98 -5.25 10.74
C LYS A 327 -30.76 -5.26 9.81
N VAL A 328 -30.35 -6.49 9.46
CA VAL A 328 -29.55 -6.89 8.28
C VAL A 328 -30.23 -6.45 6.99
#